data_AF-I3E8P2-F1
#
_entry.id   AF-I3E8P2-F1
#
_cell.length_a   1.000
_cell.length_b   1.000
_cell.length_c   1.000
_cell.angle_alpha   90.00
_cell.angle_beta   90.00
_cell.angle_gamma   90.00
#
_symmetry.space_group_name_H-M   'P 1'
#
loop_
_entity.id
_entity.type
_entity.pdbx_description
1 polymer ?
#
loop_
_entity_poly.entity_id
_entity_poly.type
_entity_poly.pdbx_seq_one_letter_code
_entity_poly.pdbx_strand_id
1 'polypeptide(L)' 'MNLDRLQHLEEKKEKIIDFLILSGVYKKGNFQLFELSLRELEEEYEKLTKNNKSD' A
#
# COMPACT_ATOMS: atom_id res chain seq x y z
N MET A 1 -11.21 -23.63 4.93
CA MET A 1 -9.82 -23.16 4.86
C MET A 1 -9.84 -21.64 4.88
N ASN A 2 -9.15 -21.00 5.83
CA ASN A 2 -9.04 -19.54 5.97
C ASN A 2 -7.60 -19.04 5.80
N LEU A 3 -6.65 -19.93 5.46
CA LEU A 3 -5.23 -19.60 5.37
C LEU A 3 -4.88 -18.92 4.04
N ASP A 4 -5.44 -19.40 2.93
CA ASP A 4 -5.21 -18.85 1.59
C ASP A 4 -5.64 -17.38 1.47
N ARG A 5 -6.73 -17.00 2.16
CA ARG A 5 -7.23 -15.62 2.15
C ARG A 5 -6.28 -14.68 2.91
N LEU A 6 -5.70 -15.13 4.02
CA LEU A 6 -4.76 -14.33 4.81
C LEU A 6 -3.46 -14.12 4.05
N GLN A 7 -2.92 -15.18 3.44
CA GLN A 7 -1.73 -15.10 2.60
C GLN A 7 -1.93 -14.13 1.43
N HIS A 8 -3.07 -14.20 0.74
CA HIS A 8 -3.35 -13.30 -0.37
C HIS A 8 -3.45 -11.82 0.06
N LEU A 9 -3.95 -11.56 1.27
CA LEU A 9 -4.01 -10.20 1.83
C LEU A 9 -2.63 -9.66 2.20
N GLU A 10 -1.77 -10.50 2.77
CA GLU A 10 -0.38 -10.14 3.08
C GLU A 10 0.42 -9.86 1.82
N GLU A 11 0.35 -10.73 0.80
CA GLU A 11 1.00 -10.51 -0.49
C GLU A 11 0.54 -9.21 -1.16
N LYS A 12 -0.76 -8.89 -1.07
CA LYS A 12 -1.29 -7.62 -1.59
C LYS A 12 -0.73 -6.44 -0.81
N LYS A 13 -0.65 -6.55 0.52
CA LYS A 13 -0.10 -5.52 1.39
C LYS A 13 1.37 -5.23 1.03
N GLU A 14 2.19 -6.28 0.91
CA GLU A 14 3.61 -6.14 0.56
C GLU A 14 3.80 -5.47 -0.80
N LYS A 15 3.06 -5.89 -1.83
CA LYS A 15 3.13 -5.25 -3.16
C LYS A 15 2.83 -3.76 -3.14
N ILE A 16 1.86 -3.34 -2.33
CA ILE A 16 1.53 -1.92 -2.18
C ILE A 16 2.66 -1.19 -1.45
N ILE A 17 3.19 -1.76 -0.37
CA ILE A 17 4.31 -1.18 0.38
C ILE A 17 5.52 -0.99 -0.54
N ASP A 18 5.89 -2.01 -1.30
CA ASP A 18 7.00 -1.94 -2.25
C ASP A 18 6.80 -0.83 -3.28
N PHE A 19 5.59 -0.72 -3.84
CA PHE A 19 5.27 0.36 -4.78
C PHE A 19 5.39 1.74 -4.13
N LEU A 20 4.89 1.92 -2.91
CA LEU A 20 4.99 3.18 -2.18
C LEU A 20 6.44 3.56 -1.91
N ILE A 21 7.27 2.60 -1.46
CA ILE A 21 8.70 2.79 -1.24
C ILE A 21 9.40 3.21 -2.54
N LEU A 22 9.16 2.50 -3.64
CA LEU A 22 9.72 2.82 -4.96
C LEU A 22 9.26 4.20 -5.47
N SER A 23 8.08 4.64 -5.07
CA SER A 23 7.54 5.96 -5.38
C SER A 23 8.04 7.07 -4.44
N GLY A 24 8.93 6.75 -3.50
CA GLY A 24 9.50 7.70 -2.54
C GLY A 24 8.63 7.97 -1.31
N VAL A 25 7.58 7.19 -1.09
CA VAL A 25 6.71 7.27 0.08
C VAL A 25 7.13 6.20 1.08
N TYR A 26 7.60 6.62 2.25
CA TYR A 26 8.10 5.70 3.29
C TYR A 26 7.23 5.68 4.55
N LYS A 27 6.38 6.71 4.75
CA LYS A 27 5.52 6.87 5.92
C LYS A 27 4.33 7.76 5.60
N LYS A 28 3.24 7.60 6.36
CA LYS A 28 2.06 8.47 6.32
C LYS A 28 1.94 9.19 7.65
N GLY A 29 2.18 10.50 7.64
CA GLY A 29 2.28 11.28 8.88
C GLY A 29 3.40 10.76 9.79
N ASN A 30 3.03 10.22 10.95
CA ASN A 30 3.95 9.64 11.93
C ASN A 30 4.04 8.11 11.89
N PHE A 31 3.27 7.44 11.02
CA PHE A 31 3.22 5.98 10.95
C PHE A 31 4.02 5.46 9.76
N GLN A 32 4.86 4.45 9.99
CA GLN A 32 5.56 3.73 8.93
C GLN A 32 4.57 2.91 8.09
N LEU A 33 4.89 2.63 6.83
CA LEU A 33 3.98 1.88 5.94
C LEU A 33 3.54 0.51 6.51
N PHE A 34 4.43 -0.17 7.22
CA PHE A 34 4.12 -1.47 7.83
C PHE A 34 3.08 -1.37 8.96
N GLU A 35 3.02 -0.22 9.64
CA GLU A 35 2.06 0.08 10.71
C GLU A 35 0.68 0.44 10.15
N LEU A 36 0.59 0.75 8.86
CA LEU A 36 -0.67 1.07 8.21
C LEU A 36 -1.52 -0.17 7.95
N SER A 37 -2.84 0.02 8.01
CA SER A 37 -3.79 -0.97 7.53
C SER A 37 -3.74 -1.10 5.99
N LEU A 38 -4.22 -2.24 5.47
CA LEU A 38 -4.28 -2.45 4.01
C LEU A 38 -5.05 -1.34 3.30
N ARG A 39 -6.17 -0.89 3.89
CA ARG A 39 -6.98 0.20 3.34
C ARG A 39 -6.20 1.50 3.24
N GLU A 40 -5.42 1.85 4.26
CA GLU A 40 -4.63 3.08 4.25
C GLU A 40 -3.51 3.02 3.20
N LEU A 41 -2.91 1.85 3.01
CA LEU A 41 -1.94 1.61 1.95
C LEU A 41 -2.58 1.74 0.56
N GLU A 42 -3.77 1.17 0.37
CA GLU A 42 -4.55 1.30 -0.86
C GLU A 42 -4.91 2.76 -1.16
N GLU A 43 -5.27 3.56 -0.15
CA GLU A 43 -5.55 4.99 -0.32
C GLU A 43 -4.32 5.77 -0.82
N GLU A 44 -3.13 5.50 -0.28
CA GLU A 44 -1.89 6.14 -0.76
C GLU A 44 -1.51 5.69 -2.17
N TYR A 45 -1.68 4.39 -2.46
CA TYR A 45 -1.49 3.84 -3.80
C TYR A 45 -2.44 4.49 -4.82
N GLU A 46 -3.72 4.63 -4.48
CA GLU A 46 -4.70 5.29 -5.35
C GLU A 46 -4.38 6.76 -5.59
N LYS A 47 -3.91 7.49 -4.58
CA LYS A 47 -3.50 8.89 -4.75
C LYS A 47 -2.37 9.01 -5.77
N LEU A 48 -1.33 8.19 -5.64
CA LEU A 48 -0.19 8.21 -6.56
C LEU A 48 -0.57 7.79 -7.98
N THR A 49 -1.40 6.77 -8.12
CA THR A 49 -1.84 6.29 -9.45
C THR A 49 -2.84 7.22 -10.12
N LYS A 50 -3.68 7.94 -9.37
CA LYS A 50 -4.59 8.97 -9.92
C LYS A 50 -3.83 10.23 -10.32
N ASN A 51 -2.80 10.64 -9.57
CA ASN A 51 -1.98 11.79 -9.93
C ASN A 51 -1.20 11.60 -11.24
N ASN A 52 -0.91 10.36 -11.64
CA ASN A 52 -0.28 10.04 -12.93
C ASN A 52 -1.23 10.01 -14.14
N LYS A 53 -2.53 10.33 -13.97
CA LYS A 53 -3.54 10.36 -15.05
C LYS A 53 -4.04 11.77 -15.40
N SER A 54 -3.36 12.81 -14.94
CA SER A 54 -3.63 14.19 -15.33
C SER A 54 -2.50 14.75 -16.17
N ASP A 55 -2.31 14.18 -17.37
CA ASP A 55 -1.71 14.82 -18.55
C ASP A 55 -2.29 14.14 -19.81
#